data_AF-A0A511WU79-F1
#
_entry.id   AF-A0A511WU79-F1
#
_cell.length_a   1.000
_cell.length_b   1.000
_cell.length_c   1.000
_cell.angle_alpha   90.00
_cell.angle_beta   90.00
_cell.angle_gamma   90.00
#
_symmetry.space_group_name_H-M   'P 1'
#
loop_
_entity.id
_entity.type
_entity.pdbx_description
1 polymer ?
#
loop_
_entity_poly.entity_id
_entity_poly.type
_entity_poly.pdbx_seq_one_letter_code
_entity_poly.pdbx_strand_id
1 'polypeptide(L)'
;MGRAMLLIICSLIFTLVPSGLVHSWSEGSPDWESFASQYRRLAADGKFDLAERLWNSKYAEMEQYVQTLPDEHKDAWASLEVHASTDKLTETRWEEGLITFLIVTSSDDPYTAIEEKLESFSDLSVSSFSLEDIEEEWNMIRPVVMNYSDRSKVNEADQALQELSIMDTITSREYFIGKISELVKGNSQQDWNAFLSTAIFIGGAIIMTLLYVGAINYRESSKNRHTMRSGHS
;
A
#
# COMPACT_ATOMS: atom_id res chain seq x y z
N MET A 1 26.03 -13.22 -52.67
CA MET A 1 24.67 -12.64 -52.61
C MET A 1 23.87 -13.08 -51.37
N GLY A 2 24.13 -14.23 -50.74
CA GLY A 2 23.41 -14.65 -49.52
C GLY A 2 23.68 -13.86 -48.23
N ARG A 3 24.79 -13.11 -48.15
CA ARG A 3 25.11 -12.29 -46.96
C ARG A 3 24.28 -11.00 -46.84
N ALA A 4 23.84 -10.43 -47.97
CA ALA A 4 22.98 -9.25 -47.97
C ALA A 4 21.54 -9.59 -47.54
N MET A 5 21.08 -10.80 -47.88
CA MET A 5 19.73 -11.26 -47.52
C MET A 5 19.60 -11.51 -46.00
N LEU A 6 20.66 -12.00 -45.36
CA LEU A 6 20.69 -12.18 -43.89
C LEU A 6 20.61 -10.84 -43.13
N LEU A 7 21.27 -9.79 -43.62
CA LEU A 7 21.20 -8.46 -42.99
C LEU A 7 19.80 -7.85 -43.11
N ILE A 8 19.11 -8.07 -44.23
CA ILE A 8 17.73 -7.60 -44.42
C ILE A 8 16.77 -8.36 -43.50
N ILE A 9 16.94 -9.68 -43.35
CA ILE A 9 16.10 -10.49 -42.46
C ILE A 9 16.34 -10.11 -40.99
N CYS A 10 17.59 -9.90 -40.56
CA CYS A 10 17.89 -9.44 -39.20
C CYS A 10 17.36 -8.02 -38.94
N SER A 11 17.42 -7.10 -39.91
CA SER A 11 16.81 -5.77 -39.77
C SER A 11 15.29 -5.83 -39.72
N LEU A 12 14.67 -6.76 -40.46
CA LEU A 12 13.23 -6.94 -40.47
C LEU A 12 12.74 -7.54 -39.14
N ILE A 13 13.51 -8.45 -38.54
CA ILE A 13 13.19 -9.00 -37.22
C ILE A 13 13.32 -7.91 -36.15
N PHE A 14 14.35 -7.05 -36.19
CA PHE A 14 14.48 -5.94 -35.23
C PHE A 14 13.41 -4.84 -35.38
N THR A 15 12.82 -4.67 -36.57
CA THR A 15 11.69 -3.75 -36.76
C THR A 15 10.32 -4.38 -36.50
N LEU A 16 10.21 -5.72 -36.52
CA LEU A 16 9.00 -6.48 -36.17
C LEU A 16 8.98 -6.98 -34.72
N VAL A 17 10.08 -6.87 -33.97
CA VAL A 17 10.05 -7.00 -32.50
C VAL A 17 9.20 -5.86 -31.97
N PRO A 18 8.16 -6.13 -31.15
CA PRO A 18 7.12 -5.16 -30.88
C PRO A 18 7.68 -3.90 -30.22
N SER A 19 7.37 -2.77 -30.81
CA SER A 19 7.26 -1.48 -30.13
C SER A 19 6.30 -1.52 -28.92
N GLY A 20 5.63 -2.64 -28.66
CA GLY A 20 4.88 -2.92 -27.43
C GLY A 20 5.74 -3.22 -26.20
N LEU A 21 7.04 -3.50 -26.33
CA LEU A 21 7.93 -3.74 -25.17
C LEU A 21 8.64 -2.47 -24.67
N VAL A 22 8.61 -1.37 -25.43
CA VAL A 22 9.35 -0.13 -25.10
C VAL A 22 8.65 0.72 -24.02
N HIS A 23 7.41 0.41 -23.63
CA HIS A 23 6.79 1.01 -22.44
C HIS A 23 7.27 0.39 -21.11
N SER A 24 8.01 -0.73 -21.14
CA SER A 24 8.47 -1.40 -19.91
C SER A 24 9.81 -0.88 -19.36
N TRP A 25 10.42 0.11 -20.00
CA TRP A 25 11.71 0.71 -19.58
C TRP A 25 11.56 2.20 -19.18
N SER A 26 10.33 2.60 -18.86
CA SER A 26 10.13 3.77 -18.00
C SER A 26 10.66 3.40 -16.62
N GLU A 27 11.82 3.95 -16.24
CA GLU A 27 12.36 3.93 -14.87
C GLU A 27 11.49 4.71 -13.86
N GLY A 28 10.30 5.16 -14.27
CA GLY A 28 9.25 5.66 -13.38
C GLY A 28 8.27 4.56 -13.00
N SER A 29 7.83 4.59 -11.74
CA SER A 29 6.66 3.85 -11.25
C SER A 29 5.52 3.93 -12.27
N PRO A 30 4.82 2.82 -12.60
CA PRO A 30 3.67 2.88 -13.49
C PRO A 30 2.64 3.86 -12.93
N ASP A 31 2.19 4.81 -13.75
CA ASP A 31 1.22 5.84 -13.36
C ASP A 31 -0.20 5.24 -13.34
N TRP A 32 -0.47 4.43 -12.31
CA TRP A 32 -1.76 3.78 -12.11
C TRP A 32 -2.88 4.77 -11.80
N GLU A 33 -2.55 5.94 -11.23
CA GLU A 33 -3.51 6.99 -10.92
C GLU A 33 -4.07 7.65 -12.20
N SER A 34 -3.19 7.91 -13.18
CA SER A 34 -3.61 8.36 -14.51
C SER A 34 -4.48 7.31 -15.23
N PHE A 35 -4.13 6.03 -15.14
CA PHE A 35 -4.96 4.96 -15.67
C PHE A 35 -6.35 4.92 -14.99
N ALA A 36 -6.38 4.93 -13.65
CA ALA A 36 -7.60 4.89 -12.86
C ALA A 36 -8.53 6.06 -13.17
N SER A 37 -7.98 7.29 -13.24
CA SER A 37 -8.77 8.48 -13.57
C SER A 37 -9.37 8.43 -14.98
N GLN A 38 -8.62 7.92 -15.96
CA GLN A 38 -9.11 7.73 -17.33
C GLN A 38 -10.20 6.66 -17.40
N TYR A 39 -9.98 5.51 -16.74
CA TYR A 39 -10.95 4.43 -16.67
C TYR A 39 -12.27 4.91 -16.03
N ARG A 40 -12.20 5.51 -14.83
CA ARG A 40 -13.38 6.02 -14.10
C ARG A 40 -14.14 7.07 -14.91
N ARG A 41 -13.43 7.94 -15.65
CA ARG A 41 -14.07 8.93 -16.54
C ARG A 41 -14.80 8.27 -17.70
N LEU A 42 -14.23 7.23 -18.32
CA LEU A 42 -14.89 6.50 -19.40
C LEU A 42 -16.13 5.76 -18.89
N ALA A 43 -16.05 5.13 -17.71
CA ALA A 43 -17.18 4.50 -17.06
C ALA A 43 -18.29 5.51 -16.71
N ALA A 44 -17.94 6.66 -16.13
CA ALA A 44 -18.89 7.72 -15.79
C ALA A 44 -19.56 8.34 -17.03
N ASP A 45 -18.83 8.45 -18.15
CA ASP A 45 -19.36 8.90 -19.45
C ASP A 45 -20.24 7.83 -20.14
N GLY A 46 -20.40 6.63 -19.57
CA GLY A 46 -21.13 5.51 -20.16
C GLY A 46 -20.44 4.88 -21.37
N LYS A 47 -19.14 5.14 -21.57
CA LYS A 47 -18.33 4.63 -22.68
C LYS A 47 -17.70 3.28 -22.31
N PHE A 48 -18.53 2.31 -21.93
CA PHE A 48 -18.10 1.02 -21.40
C PHE A 48 -17.18 0.24 -22.36
N ASP A 49 -17.47 0.22 -23.67
CA ASP A 49 -16.60 -0.45 -24.65
C ASP A 49 -15.17 0.14 -24.71
N LEU A 50 -15.02 1.44 -24.43
CA LEU A 50 -13.70 2.09 -24.37
C LEU A 50 -13.01 1.82 -23.04
N ALA A 51 -13.77 1.80 -21.94
CA ALA A 51 -13.26 1.44 -20.62
C ALA A 51 -12.74 -0.01 -20.62
N GLU A 52 -13.50 -0.96 -21.17
CA GLU A 52 -13.13 -2.37 -21.31
C GLU A 52 -11.88 -2.55 -22.19
N ARG A 53 -11.77 -1.81 -23.29
CA ARG A 53 -10.55 -1.83 -24.12
C ARG A 53 -9.33 -1.29 -23.37
N LEU A 54 -9.51 -0.20 -22.62
CA LEU A 54 -8.45 0.38 -21.81
C LEU A 54 -8.01 -0.61 -20.73
N TRP A 55 -8.96 -1.22 -20.03
CA TRP A 55 -8.74 -2.28 -19.05
C TRP A 55 -7.91 -3.43 -19.63
N ASN A 56 -8.43 -4.06 -20.70
CA ASN A 56 -7.77 -5.19 -21.35
C ASN A 56 -6.38 -4.85 -21.91
N SER A 57 -6.16 -3.60 -22.32
CA SER A 57 -4.84 -3.16 -22.80
C SER A 57 -3.80 -3.05 -21.68
N LYS A 58 -4.25 -2.80 -20.44
CA LYS A 58 -3.38 -2.59 -19.27
C LYS A 58 -3.30 -3.79 -18.35
N TYR A 59 -4.24 -4.73 -18.43
CA TYR A 59 -4.30 -5.89 -17.55
C TYR A 59 -2.98 -6.69 -17.49
N ALA A 60 -2.36 -6.96 -18.63
CA ALA A 60 -1.06 -7.67 -18.67
C ALA A 60 0.08 -6.89 -17.99
N GLU A 61 0.05 -5.55 -18.03
CA GLU A 61 1.01 -4.71 -17.30
C GLU A 61 0.74 -4.77 -15.78
N MET A 62 -0.53 -4.84 -15.36
CA MET A 62 -0.91 -4.98 -13.95
C MET A 62 -0.41 -6.31 -13.38
N GLU A 63 -0.62 -7.42 -14.09
CA GLU A 63 -0.13 -8.73 -13.68
C GLU A 63 1.40 -8.72 -13.52
N GLN A 64 2.12 -8.13 -14.49
CA GLN A 64 3.57 -8.01 -14.42
C GLN A 64 4.01 -7.18 -13.21
N TYR A 65 3.34 -6.07 -12.92
CA TYR A 65 3.60 -5.26 -11.75
C TYR A 65 3.39 -6.04 -10.45
N VAL A 66 2.27 -6.75 -10.32
CA VAL A 66 1.97 -7.59 -9.14
C VAL A 66 3.06 -8.64 -8.91
N GLN A 67 3.63 -9.22 -9.97
CA GLN A 67 4.73 -10.18 -9.83
C GLN A 67 6.00 -9.59 -9.21
N THR A 68 6.18 -8.27 -9.28
CA THR A 68 7.30 -7.55 -8.64
C THR A 68 7.10 -7.27 -7.15
N LEU A 69 5.85 -7.37 -6.66
CA LEU A 69 5.51 -7.08 -5.27
C LEU A 69 5.87 -8.25 -4.32
N PRO A 70 5.95 -8.00 -3.00
CA PRO A 70 6.04 -9.06 -1.98
C PRO A 70 4.86 -10.04 -2.01
N ASP A 71 5.08 -11.26 -1.50
CA ASP A 71 4.08 -12.35 -1.54
C ASP A 71 2.74 -11.96 -0.90
N GLU A 72 2.74 -11.17 0.17
CA GLU A 72 1.51 -10.70 0.84
C GLU A 72 0.61 -9.87 -0.08
N HIS A 73 1.20 -9.08 -0.99
CA HIS A 73 0.44 -8.32 -1.99
C HIS A 73 -0.08 -9.20 -3.13
N LYS A 74 0.66 -10.26 -3.49
CA LYS A 74 0.20 -11.24 -4.48
C LYS A 74 -1.00 -12.03 -3.98
N ASP A 75 -1.00 -12.40 -2.70
CA ASP A 75 -2.13 -13.08 -2.06
C ASP A 75 -3.38 -12.17 -2.03
N ALA A 76 -3.20 -10.87 -1.76
CA ALA A 76 -4.28 -9.90 -1.82
C ALA A 76 -4.82 -9.73 -3.25
N TRP A 77 -3.95 -9.64 -4.26
CA TRP A 77 -4.36 -9.61 -5.67
C TRP A 77 -5.16 -10.86 -6.05
N ALA A 78 -4.66 -12.06 -5.72
CA ALA A 78 -5.35 -13.31 -6.00
C ALA A 78 -6.73 -13.37 -5.32
N SER A 79 -6.83 -12.84 -4.10
CA SER A 79 -8.11 -12.75 -3.38
C SER A 79 -9.12 -11.84 -4.09
N LEU A 80 -8.67 -10.76 -4.73
CA LEU A 80 -9.50 -9.89 -5.55
C LEU A 80 -9.91 -10.56 -6.87
N GLU A 81 -9.00 -11.27 -7.53
CA GLU A 81 -9.25 -11.97 -8.80
C GLU A 81 -10.30 -13.08 -8.67
N VAL A 82 -10.34 -13.79 -7.53
CA VAL A 82 -11.33 -14.85 -7.26
C VAL A 82 -12.78 -14.33 -7.29
N HIS A 83 -13.00 -13.02 -7.13
CA HIS A 83 -14.33 -12.40 -7.17
C HIS A 83 -14.74 -11.90 -8.56
N ALA A 84 -13.97 -12.20 -9.62
CA ALA A 84 -14.34 -11.87 -10.99
C ALA A 84 -15.64 -12.59 -11.39
N SER A 85 -16.74 -11.85 -11.47
CA SER A 85 -18.06 -12.37 -11.81
C SER A 85 -18.37 -12.18 -13.30
N THR A 86 -19.23 -13.03 -13.86
CA THR A 86 -19.74 -12.93 -15.25
C THR A 86 -20.84 -11.88 -15.47
N ASP A 87 -21.29 -11.16 -14.45
CA ASP A 87 -22.30 -10.11 -14.59
C ASP A 87 -21.64 -8.72 -14.74
N LYS A 88 -22.11 -7.92 -15.69
CA LYS A 88 -21.47 -6.66 -16.12
C LYS A 88 -21.43 -5.57 -15.04
N LEU A 89 -22.44 -5.55 -14.16
CA LEU A 89 -22.51 -4.58 -13.07
C LEU A 89 -21.47 -4.88 -11.99
N THR A 90 -21.32 -6.15 -11.64
CA THR A 90 -20.33 -6.65 -10.69
C THR A 90 -18.93 -6.69 -11.29
N GLU A 91 -18.79 -6.80 -12.61
CA GLU A 91 -17.51 -6.65 -13.34
C GLU A 91 -16.90 -5.26 -13.13
N THR A 92 -17.70 -4.19 -13.27
CA THR A 92 -17.21 -2.81 -13.05
C THR A 92 -16.78 -2.57 -11.59
N ARG A 93 -17.48 -3.17 -10.63
CA ARG A 93 -17.12 -3.10 -9.20
C ARG A 93 -15.79 -3.83 -8.95
N TRP A 94 -15.64 -5.05 -9.46
CA TRP A 94 -14.40 -5.82 -9.35
C TRP A 94 -13.18 -5.08 -9.92
N GLU A 95 -13.32 -4.45 -11.09
CA GLU A 95 -12.26 -3.64 -11.72
C GLU A 95 -11.82 -2.47 -10.80
N GLU A 96 -12.75 -1.85 -10.08
CA GLU A 96 -12.48 -0.78 -9.12
C GLU A 96 -11.71 -1.28 -7.87
N GLY A 97 -11.96 -2.51 -7.42
CA GLY A 97 -11.19 -3.15 -6.34
C GLY A 97 -9.72 -3.35 -6.72
N LEU A 98 -9.46 -3.84 -7.94
CA LEU A 98 -8.10 -3.99 -8.48
C LEU A 98 -7.42 -2.63 -8.73
N ILE A 99 -8.14 -1.63 -9.21
CA ILE A 99 -7.63 -0.26 -9.33
C ILE A 99 -7.21 0.29 -7.96
N THR A 100 -8.04 0.08 -6.94
CA THR A 100 -7.74 0.52 -5.57
C THR A 100 -6.47 -0.15 -5.05
N PHE A 101 -6.32 -1.45 -5.27
CA PHE A 101 -5.08 -2.18 -4.95
C PHE A 101 -3.85 -1.54 -5.64
N LEU A 102 -3.93 -1.28 -6.94
CA LEU A 102 -2.81 -0.72 -7.70
C LEU A 102 -2.41 0.67 -7.18
N ILE A 103 -3.38 1.57 -6.97
CA ILE A 103 -3.14 2.91 -6.44
C ILE A 103 -2.42 2.85 -5.09
N VAL A 104 -2.92 2.01 -4.18
CA VAL A 104 -2.35 1.88 -2.83
C VAL A 104 -0.94 1.31 -2.88
N THR A 105 -0.72 0.23 -3.63
CA THR A 105 0.58 -0.44 -3.71
C THR A 105 1.64 0.36 -4.45
N SER A 106 1.25 1.25 -5.35
CA SER A 106 2.16 2.14 -6.07
C SER A 106 2.38 3.51 -5.42
N SER A 107 1.64 3.83 -4.36
CA SER A 107 1.78 5.09 -3.63
C SER A 107 3.13 5.16 -2.92
N ASP A 108 3.73 6.35 -2.90
CA ASP A 108 4.91 6.63 -2.08
C ASP A 108 4.58 6.52 -0.57
N ASP A 109 3.31 6.75 -0.21
CA ASP A 109 2.75 6.54 1.12
C ASP A 109 1.48 5.68 1.05
N PRO A 110 1.62 4.34 1.10
CA PRO A 110 0.48 3.42 1.05
C PRO A 110 -0.45 3.52 2.27
N TYR A 111 0.07 3.94 3.43
CA TYR A 111 -0.71 4.04 4.65
C TYR A 111 -1.71 5.18 4.56
N THR A 112 -1.25 6.36 4.12
CA THR A 112 -2.13 7.51 3.90
C THR A 112 -3.18 7.22 2.82
N ALA A 113 -2.78 6.55 1.72
CA ALA A 113 -3.72 6.17 0.66
C ALA A 113 -4.85 5.23 1.14
N ILE A 114 -4.54 4.31 2.07
CA ILE A 114 -5.53 3.44 2.70
C ILE A 114 -6.41 4.20 3.68
N GLU A 115 -5.82 5.08 4.50
CA GLU A 115 -6.57 5.90 5.44
C GLU A 115 -7.61 6.75 4.71
N GLU A 116 -7.24 7.43 3.62
CA GLU A 116 -8.18 8.21 2.80
C GLU A 116 -9.30 7.33 2.21
N LYS A 117 -8.97 6.12 1.77
CA LYS A 117 -9.97 5.19 1.22
C LYS A 117 -10.93 4.67 2.30
N LEU A 118 -10.42 4.38 3.51
CA LEU A 118 -11.22 3.95 4.65
C LEU A 118 -12.09 5.08 5.22
N GLU A 119 -11.60 6.32 5.22
CA GLU A 119 -12.40 7.50 5.57
C GLU A 119 -13.53 7.70 4.57
N SER A 120 -13.24 7.66 3.27
CA SER A 120 -14.27 7.73 2.23
C SER A 120 -15.30 6.61 2.36
N PHE A 121 -14.88 5.39 2.70
CA PHE A 121 -15.79 4.26 2.92
C PHE A 121 -16.68 4.47 4.16
N SER A 122 -16.09 4.95 5.25
CA SER A 122 -16.81 5.31 6.48
C SER A 122 -17.89 6.36 6.19
N ASP A 123 -17.55 7.43 5.48
CA ASP A 123 -18.50 8.49 5.11
C ASP A 123 -19.66 7.97 4.24
N LEU A 124 -19.36 7.05 3.32
CA LEU A 124 -20.38 6.41 2.47
C LEU A 124 -21.32 5.50 3.29
N SER A 125 -20.79 4.74 4.25
CA SER A 125 -21.57 3.81 5.07
C SER A 125 -22.55 4.48 6.04
N VAL A 126 -22.32 5.76 6.39
CA VAL A 126 -23.25 6.62 7.15
C VAL A 126 -24.43 7.08 6.29
N SER A 127 -24.23 7.19 4.98
CA SER A 127 -25.28 7.58 4.04
C SER A 127 -26.20 6.40 3.71
N SER A 128 -27.32 6.65 3.02
CA SER A 128 -28.44 5.71 2.80
C SER A 128 -28.15 4.49 1.91
N PHE A 129 -26.93 3.94 1.97
CA PHE A 129 -26.50 2.75 1.24
C PHE A 129 -27.14 1.49 1.83
N SER A 130 -27.44 0.54 0.94
CA SER A 130 -27.89 -0.78 1.33
C SER A 130 -26.76 -1.54 2.03
N LEU A 131 -27.11 -2.49 2.88
CA LEU A 131 -26.14 -3.40 3.49
C LEU A 131 -25.29 -4.13 2.44
N GLU A 132 -25.93 -4.56 1.35
CA GLU A 132 -25.29 -5.27 0.25
C GLU A 132 -24.17 -4.42 -0.39
N ASP A 133 -24.42 -3.12 -0.61
CA ASP A 133 -23.39 -2.22 -1.14
C ASP A 133 -22.22 -2.02 -0.16
N ILE A 134 -22.49 -2.01 1.16
CA ILE A 134 -21.45 -1.89 2.20
C ILE A 134 -20.59 -3.16 2.24
N GLU A 135 -21.23 -4.34 2.20
CA GLU A 135 -20.52 -5.62 2.18
C GLU A 135 -19.65 -5.77 0.93
N GLU A 136 -20.17 -5.41 -0.24
CA GLU A 136 -19.41 -5.45 -1.48
C GLU A 136 -18.21 -4.50 -1.46
N GLU A 137 -18.41 -3.23 -1.08
CA GLU A 137 -17.33 -2.26 -1.00
C GLU A 137 -16.26 -2.66 0.02
N TRP A 138 -16.68 -3.20 1.17
CA TRP A 138 -15.75 -3.76 2.15
C TRP A 138 -14.97 -4.94 1.58
N ASN A 139 -15.61 -5.88 0.89
CA ASN A 139 -14.95 -7.04 0.30
C ASN A 139 -13.91 -6.66 -0.77
N MET A 140 -14.08 -5.51 -1.43
CA MET A 140 -13.12 -4.98 -2.39
C MET A 140 -11.90 -4.32 -1.73
N ILE A 141 -12.10 -3.63 -0.60
CA ILE A 141 -11.02 -2.89 0.08
C ILE A 141 -10.27 -3.79 1.08
N ARG A 142 -10.96 -4.74 1.72
CA ARG A 142 -10.45 -5.61 2.78
C ARG A 142 -9.14 -6.33 2.44
N PRO A 143 -8.97 -6.97 1.27
CA PRO A 143 -7.72 -7.66 0.93
C PRO A 143 -6.51 -6.72 0.92
N VAL A 144 -6.74 -5.46 0.51
CA VAL A 144 -5.70 -4.42 0.51
C VAL A 144 -5.37 -4.00 1.94
N VAL A 145 -6.39 -3.72 2.77
CA VAL A 145 -6.23 -3.30 4.17
C VAL A 145 -5.50 -4.33 5.01
N MET A 146 -5.73 -5.63 4.77
CA MET A 146 -5.05 -6.73 5.46
C MET A 146 -3.51 -6.71 5.33
N ASN A 147 -2.96 -6.01 4.34
CA ASN A 147 -1.52 -5.89 4.14
C ASN A 147 -0.89 -4.71 4.90
N TYR A 148 -1.68 -3.75 5.37
CA TYR A 148 -1.19 -2.52 5.97
C TYR A 148 -1.82 -2.20 7.34
N SER A 149 -2.72 -3.05 7.82
CA SER A 149 -3.34 -2.94 9.14
C SER A 149 -3.18 -4.23 9.92
N ASP A 150 -3.32 -4.14 11.24
CA ASP A 150 -3.30 -5.31 12.11
C ASP A 150 -4.47 -6.25 11.75
N ARG A 151 -4.15 -7.47 11.31
CA ARG A 151 -5.12 -8.50 10.93
C ARG A 151 -6.16 -8.76 12.01
N SER A 152 -5.81 -8.63 13.29
CA SER A 152 -6.77 -8.79 14.39
C SER A 152 -7.85 -7.72 14.34
N LYS A 153 -7.49 -6.46 14.10
CA LYS A 153 -8.44 -5.34 13.97
C LYS A 153 -9.29 -5.45 12.72
N VAL A 154 -8.72 -5.91 11.60
CA VAL A 154 -9.50 -6.12 10.37
C VAL A 154 -10.54 -7.25 10.58
N ASN A 155 -10.18 -8.30 11.31
CA ASN A 155 -11.13 -9.35 11.68
C ASN A 155 -12.24 -8.86 12.64
N GLU A 156 -11.96 -7.89 13.52
CA GLU A 156 -12.98 -7.25 14.34
C GLU A 156 -13.97 -6.44 13.48
N ALA A 157 -13.48 -5.75 12.44
CA ALA A 157 -14.35 -5.07 11.47
C ALA A 157 -15.19 -6.06 10.67
N ASP A 158 -14.63 -7.21 10.26
CA ASP A 158 -15.40 -8.29 9.62
C ASP A 158 -16.51 -8.83 10.53
N GLN A 159 -16.22 -9.02 11.82
CA GLN A 159 -17.23 -9.46 12.79
C GLN A 159 -18.34 -8.43 12.96
N ALA A 160 -17.99 -7.15 13.04
CA ALA A 160 -18.96 -6.07 13.12
C ALA A 160 -19.85 -5.99 11.86
N LEU A 161 -19.30 -6.27 10.67
CA LEU A 161 -20.07 -6.39 9.44
C LEU A 161 -21.03 -7.58 9.45
N GLN A 162 -20.59 -8.74 9.95
CA GLN A 162 -21.46 -9.91 10.12
C GLN A 162 -22.58 -9.67 11.14
N GLU A 163 -22.30 -8.94 12.22
CA GLU A 163 -23.34 -8.53 13.17
C GLU A 163 -24.35 -7.56 12.53
N LEU A 164 -23.86 -6.64 11.71
CA LEU A 164 -24.71 -5.73 10.92
C LEU A 164 -25.60 -6.51 9.94
N SER A 165 -25.10 -7.58 9.34
CA SER A 165 -25.89 -8.38 8.39
C SER A 165 -27.00 -9.19 9.04
N ILE A 166 -26.85 -9.53 10.31
CA ILE A 166 -27.88 -10.16 11.13
C ILE A 166 -28.93 -9.14 11.59
N MET A 167 -28.50 -7.92 11.93
CA MET A 167 -29.37 -6.87 12.47
C MET A 167 -28.95 -5.48 11.98
N ASP A 168 -29.57 -5.03 10.89
CA ASP A 168 -29.36 -3.69 10.31
C ASP A 168 -30.08 -2.62 11.13
N THR A 169 -29.36 -2.00 12.05
CA THR A 169 -29.83 -0.89 12.90
C THR A 169 -28.82 0.24 12.85
N ILE A 170 -29.25 1.45 13.21
CA ILE A 170 -28.36 2.63 13.27
C ILE A 170 -27.17 2.34 14.21
N THR A 171 -27.42 1.69 15.35
CA THR A 171 -26.37 1.38 16.34
C THR A 171 -25.37 0.33 15.83
N SER A 172 -25.81 -0.69 15.08
CA SER A 172 -24.88 -1.65 14.48
C SER A 172 -24.06 -1.03 13.34
N ARG A 173 -24.64 -0.09 12.58
CA ARG A 173 -23.90 0.69 11.58
C ARG A 173 -22.84 1.58 12.23
N GLU A 174 -23.20 2.31 13.28
CA GLU A 174 -22.25 3.12 14.07
C GLU A 174 -21.14 2.28 14.68
N TYR A 175 -21.44 1.06 15.15
CA TYR A 175 -20.45 0.13 15.68
C TYR A 175 -19.46 -0.32 14.60
N PHE A 176 -19.95 -0.73 13.42
CA PHE A 176 -19.11 -1.09 12.28
C PHE A 176 -18.21 0.08 11.85
N ILE A 177 -18.78 1.28 11.68
CA ILE A 177 -18.03 2.50 11.36
C ILE A 177 -16.96 2.80 12.41
N GLY A 178 -17.28 2.61 13.70
CA GLY A 178 -16.32 2.73 14.79
C GLY A 178 -15.10 1.84 14.57
N LYS A 179 -15.32 0.57 14.20
CA LYS A 179 -14.24 -0.39 13.90
C LYS A 179 -13.42 -0.01 12.67
N ILE A 180 -14.05 0.51 11.62
CA ILE A 180 -13.32 1.06 10.47
C ILE A 180 -12.44 2.25 10.89
N SER A 181 -12.96 3.16 11.72
CA SER A 181 -12.19 4.32 12.18
C SER A 181 -11.00 3.97 13.09
N GLU A 182 -11.07 2.84 13.81
CA GLU A 182 -9.97 2.30 14.61
C GLU A 182 -8.81 1.79 13.73
N LEU A 183 -9.11 1.33 12.51
CA LEU A 183 -8.09 0.95 11.52
C LEU A 183 -7.33 2.19 11.03
N VAL A 184 -8.05 3.29 10.77
CA VAL A 184 -7.46 4.58 10.35
C VAL A 184 -6.56 5.16 11.45
N LYS A 185 -7.02 5.18 12.72
CA LYS A 185 -6.26 5.79 13.82
C LYS A 185 -5.11 4.92 14.35
N GLY A 186 -5.13 3.62 14.07
CA GLY A 186 -4.20 2.65 14.63
C GLY A 186 -2.76 2.78 14.14
N ASN A 187 -2.55 3.30 12.93
CA ASN A 187 -1.24 3.29 12.29
C ASN A 187 -0.36 4.49 12.69
N SER A 188 -0.94 5.68 12.83
CA SER A 188 -0.21 6.88 13.28
C SER A 188 0.43 6.73 14.67
N GLN A 189 -0.20 6.02 15.61
CA GLN A 189 0.28 5.93 17.00
C GLN A 189 1.44 4.93 17.16
N GLN A 190 1.50 3.90 16.32
CA GLN A 190 2.47 2.82 16.44
C GLN A 190 3.86 3.25 15.95
N ASP A 191 3.92 4.04 14.88
CA ASP A 191 5.18 4.56 14.32
C ASP A 191 5.84 5.59 15.22
N TRP A 192 5.06 6.47 15.88
CA TRP A 192 5.59 7.41 16.86
C TRP A 192 6.19 6.71 18.07
N ASN A 193 5.56 5.64 18.56
CA ASN A 193 6.07 4.87 19.69
C ASN A 193 7.34 4.10 19.32
N ALA A 194 7.41 3.51 18.12
CA ALA A 194 8.61 2.83 17.63
C ALA A 194 9.78 3.80 17.42
N PHE A 195 9.51 4.98 16.84
CA PHE A 195 10.50 6.03 16.65
C PHE A 195 11.02 6.57 17.99
N LEU A 196 10.12 6.89 18.94
CA LEU A 196 10.49 7.41 20.26
C LEU A 196 11.28 6.38 21.08
N SER A 197 10.87 5.10 21.04
CA SER A 197 11.60 3.98 21.63
C SER A 197 13.03 3.88 21.10
N THR A 198 13.18 3.93 19.77
CA THR A 198 14.48 3.83 19.11
C THR A 198 15.36 5.05 19.43
N ALA A 199 14.77 6.25 19.45
CA ALA A 199 15.46 7.49 19.82
C ALA A 199 15.93 7.49 21.27
N ILE A 200 15.13 6.95 22.20
CA ILE A 200 15.51 6.79 23.61
C ILE A 200 16.65 5.78 23.75
N PHE A 201 16.62 4.66 23.03
CA PHE A 201 17.69 3.66 23.06
C PHE A 201 19.02 4.20 22.54
N ILE A 202 19.00 4.85 21.37
CA ILE A 202 20.20 5.44 20.76
C ILE A 202 20.71 6.60 21.63
N GLY A 203 19.82 7.51 22.04
CA GLY A 203 20.18 8.64 22.91
C GLY A 203 20.72 8.19 24.27
N GLY A 204 20.11 7.17 24.87
CA GLY A 204 20.56 6.57 26.13
C GLY A 204 21.94 5.93 26.02
N ALA A 205 22.21 5.20 24.93
CA ALA A 205 23.51 4.59 24.68
C ALA A 205 24.62 5.64 24.50
N ILE A 206 24.34 6.74 23.80
CA ILE A 206 25.27 7.87 23.62
C ILE A 206 25.57 8.55 24.97
N ILE A 207 24.55 8.83 25.77
CA ILE A 207 24.74 9.47 27.09
C ILE A 207 25.55 8.56 28.03
N MET A 208 25.24 7.26 28.07
CA MET A 208 26.00 6.30 28.88
C MET A 208 27.46 6.19 28.45
N THR A 209 27.74 6.15 27.15
CA THR A 209 29.12 6.11 26.63
C THR A 209 29.88 7.40 26.93
N LEU A 210 29.26 8.57 26.78
CA LEU A 210 29.87 9.85 27.14
C LEU A 210 30.14 9.97 28.66
N LEU A 211 29.21 9.52 29.50
CA LEU A 211 29.41 9.47 30.96
C LEU A 211 30.54 8.52 31.34
N TYR A 212 30.61 7.34 30.72
CA TYR A 212 31.65 6.36 30.97
C TYR A 212 33.04 6.88 30.58
N VAL A 213 33.18 7.44 29.38
CA VAL A 213 34.45 8.05 28.90
C VAL A 213 34.82 9.25 29.76
N GLY A 214 33.84 10.10 30.13
CA GLY A 214 34.06 11.24 31.02
C GLY A 214 34.55 10.83 32.41
N ALA A 215 33.98 9.78 33.00
CA ALA A 215 34.39 9.26 34.30
C ALA A 215 35.80 8.66 34.28
N ILE A 216 36.17 7.96 33.19
CA ILE A 216 37.52 7.44 32.99
C ILE A 216 38.53 8.57 32.84
N ASN A 217 38.27 9.53 31.94
CA ASN A 217 39.15 10.68 31.72
C ASN A 217 39.32 11.55 32.97
N TYR A 218 38.26 11.73 33.76
CA TYR A 218 38.35 12.45 35.03
C TYR A 218 39.24 11.71 36.04
N ARG A 219 39.13 10.37 36.12
CA ARG A 219 39.96 9.54 37.01
C ARG A 219 41.44 9.53 36.59
N GLU A 220 41.73 9.56 35.29
CA GLU A 220 43.10 9.66 34.77
C GLU A 220 43.68 11.07 34.95
N SER A 221 42.88 12.11 34.69
CA SER A 221 43.30 13.51 34.88
C SER A 221 43.53 13.86 36.35
N SER A 222 42.81 13.24 37.30
CA SER A 222 43.06 13.45 38.74
C SER A 222 44.33 12.74 39.22
N LYS A 223 44.67 11.57 38.65
CA LYS A 223 45.93 10.85 38.93
C LYS A 223 47.17 11.65 38.48
N ASN A 224 47.11 12.27 37.30
CA ASN A 224 48.25 13.05 36.77
C ASN A 224 48.46 14.40 37.48
N ARG A 225 47.47 14.90 38.24
CA ARG A 225 47.62 16.12 39.05
C ARG A 225 48.49 15.90 40.30
N HIS A 226 48.59 14.68 40.80
CA HIS A 226 49.41 14.37 41.98
C HIS A 226 50.87 14.09 41.66
N THR A 227 51.21 13.72 40.42
CA THR A 227 52.60 13.44 40.01
C THR A 227 53.38 14.68 39.57
N MET A 228 52.71 15.76 39.11
CA MET A 228 53.39 17.01 38.75
C MET A 228 53.80 17.88 39.96
N ARG A 229 53.25 17.64 41.16
CA ARG A 229 53.56 18.47 42.35
C ARG A 229 54.75 17.95 43.18
N SER A 230 55.27 16.76 42.89
CA SER A 230 56.36 16.13 43.65
C SER A 230 57.74 16.23 42.97
N GLY A 231 57.88 17.03 41.91
CA GLY A 231 59.08 17.12 41.07
C GLY A 231 59.94 18.38 41.20
N HIS A 232 59.87 19.09 42.34
CA HIS A 232 60.79 20.18 42.65
C HIS A 232 61.26 20.08 44.12
N SER A 233 62.40 19.41 44.31
CA SER A 233 63.32 19.63 45.42
C SER A 233 64.72 19.78 44.84
#